data_AF-A0A140K5J3-F1
#
_entry.id   AF-A0A140K5J3-F1
#
_cell.length_a   1.000
_cell.length_b   1.000
_cell.length_c   1.000
_cell.angle_alpha   90.00
_cell.angle_beta   90.00
_cell.angle_gamma   90.00
#
_symmetry.space_group_name_H-M   'P 1'
#
loop_
_entity.id
_entity.type
_entity.pdbx_description
1 polymer ?
#
loop_
_entity_poly.entity_id
_entity_poly.type
_entity_poly.pdbx_seq_one_letter_code
_entity_poly.pdbx_strand_id
1 'polypeptide(L)'
;MTIKRLILVFLTILALARVILSLGDSLSQPQIQSRLELYQTNLVLHVSEFKTELLDESIPSNPNLTKTIESLIGEEPYSAAQKQYQKAKEEVQISLKNFQEQLAELLVKETNPNQDNSPVPLKSQTTDSLALRKQQLQQEIAKIENFINELDLKLGILQAVQNEQKQALLTWDDLIAREDNQISETAKVLRNLWDQYTQVLPDAEKIINSNLDSWFRYKALERLYQIEDFQQEFNQLQQQEQQQASQAVFKLALISGIPVLGGISGIILLIFLLIQLALKQEKSILATNSKTGWETPWNWEIAWQVLIVGFFFIGQFVLPILLGLSGISPANSSLRFKALYVFVTYVLMAISGIGVLYLSIKSFLPLTKDWFKFKFFSNWFIWGFGGYLIALPAVLLVSLINQQIWHGQGGSNPLLFLALQAQDRVALAIFFITASIAAPLFEELMFRGFLLPSLTRYVPVWGAIIISGFIFAVAHLSLSEVLPLATLGIILGIVYTRSRNLLAPIFLHSLWNSGTLLSLFVLGNGI
;
A
#
# COMPACT_ATOMS: atom_id res chain seq x y z
N MET A 1 41.88 -15.07 6.51
CA MET A 1 40.76 -14.09 6.37
C MET A 1 41.16 -12.83 7.11
N THR A 2 41.03 -11.63 6.53
CA THR A 2 41.42 -10.39 7.23
C THR A 2 40.41 -10.04 8.33
N ILE A 3 40.83 -9.31 9.37
CA ILE A 3 39.94 -8.82 10.44
C ILE A 3 38.74 -8.06 9.85
N LYS A 4 38.98 -7.22 8.82
CA LYS A 4 37.93 -6.52 8.07
C LYS A 4 36.86 -7.48 7.51
N ARG A 5 37.27 -8.58 6.88
CA ARG A 5 36.33 -9.57 6.33
C ARG A 5 35.55 -10.28 7.44
N LEU A 6 36.18 -10.59 8.57
CA LEU A 6 35.48 -11.19 9.72
C LEU A 6 34.39 -10.27 10.26
N ILE A 7 34.70 -8.98 10.42
CA ILE A 7 33.72 -7.97 10.82
C ILE A 7 32.58 -7.89 9.81
N LEU A 8 32.89 -7.82 8.51
CA LEU A 8 31.86 -7.74 7.47
C LEU A 8 30.95 -8.98 7.45
N VAL A 9 31.50 -10.19 7.64
CA VAL A 9 30.71 -11.43 7.73
C VAL A 9 29.80 -11.39 8.96
N PHE A 10 30.31 -10.97 10.11
CA PHE A 10 29.50 -10.83 11.32
C PHE A 10 28.33 -9.85 11.13
N LEU A 11 28.61 -8.65 10.60
CA LEU A 11 27.58 -7.65 10.29
C LEU A 11 26.57 -8.15 9.25
N THR A 12 27.03 -8.93 8.27
CA THR A 12 26.16 -9.56 7.26
C THR A 12 25.19 -10.54 7.91
N ILE A 13 25.67 -11.41 8.80
CA ILE A 13 24.83 -12.37 9.50
C ILE A 13 23.76 -11.65 10.32
N LEU A 14 24.13 -10.61 11.07
CA LEU A 14 23.18 -9.82 11.85
C LEU A 14 22.14 -9.12 10.97
N ALA A 15 22.58 -8.45 9.91
CA ALA A 15 21.70 -7.74 8.99
C ALA A 15 20.72 -8.69 8.30
N LEU A 16 21.20 -9.81 7.75
CA LEU A 16 20.37 -10.79 7.06
C LEU A 16 19.41 -11.49 8.01
N ALA A 17 19.85 -11.84 9.23
CA ALA A 17 18.95 -12.40 10.24
C ALA A 17 17.80 -11.44 10.54
N ARG A 18 18.09 -10.13 10.70
CA ARG A 18 17.04 -9.14 10.94
C ARG A 18 16.11 -8.99 9.75
N VAL A 19 16.63 -8.98 8.52
CA VAL A 19 15.83 -8.91 7.28
C VAL A 19 14.88 -10.10 7.17
N ILE A 20 15.39 -11.32 7.38
CA ILE A 20 14.59 -12.55 7.32
C ILE A 20 13.49 -12.54 8.38
N LEU A 21 13.82 -12.14 9.61
CA LEU A 21 12.83 -12.02 10.68
C LEU A 21 11.76 -10.97 10.33
N SER A 22 12.15 -9.79 9.84
CA SER A 22 11.19 -8.75 9.43
C SER A 22 10.27 -9.21 8.30
N LEU A 23 10.79 -9.94 7.32
CA LEU A 23 9.99 -10.53 6.25
C LEU A 23 8.99 -11.56 6.80
N GLY A 24 9.42 -12.42 7.73
CA GLY A 24 8.53 -13.36 8.42
C GLY A 24 7.45 -12.65 9.24
N ASP A 25 7.84 -11.63 10.01
CA ASP A 25 6.93 -10.81 10.82
C ASP A 25 5.87 -10.12 9.95
N SER A 26 6.25 -9.67 8.75
CA SER A 26 5.34 -8.98 7.82
C SER A 26 4.13 -9.82 7.42
N LEU A 27 4.29 -11.15 7.29
CA LEU A 27 3.19 -12.07 6.96
C LEU A 27 2.07 -12.04 8.00
N SER A 28 2.42 -11.77 9.26
CA SER A 28 1.47 -11.63 10.35
C SER A 28 0.83 -10.25 10.43
N GLN A 29 0.97 -9.38 9.43
CA GLN A 29 0.28 -8.09 9.39
C GLN A 29 -0.92 -8.15 8.43
N PRO A 30 -2.09 -7.58 8.82
CA PRO A 30 -3.25 -7.52 7.94
C PRO A 30 -2.97 -6.58 6.76
N GLN A 31 -3.31 -6.99 5.54
CA GLN A 31 -3.07 -6.15 4.37
C GLN A 31 -4.05 -4.97 4.34
N ILE A 32 -3.50 -3.74 4.32
CA ILE A 32 -4.27 -2.48 4.25
C ILE A 32 -5.05 -2.36 2.93
N GLN A 33 -4.66 -3.13 1.92
CA GLN A 33 -5.23 -3.14 0.58
C GLN A 33 -6.75 -3.32 0.57
N SER A 34 -7.30 -4.23 1.40
CA SER A 34 -8.74 -4.47 1.46
C SER A 34 -9.52 -3.20 1.84
N ARG A 35 -9.01 -2.40 2.79
CA ARG A 35 -9.65 -1.12 3.17
C ARG A 35 -9.60 -0.07 2.06
N LEU A 36 -8.51 -0.03 1.29
CA LEU A 36 -8.37 0.92 0.17
C LEU A 36 -9.33 0.60 -0.97
N GLU A 37 -9.49 -0.68 -1.29
CA GLU A 37 -10.47 -1.15 -2.27
C GLU A 37 -11.89 -0.74 -1.85
N LEU A 38 -12.21 -0.85 -0.56
CA LEU A 38 -13.52 -0.43 -0.03
C LEU A 38 -13.75 1.09 -0.12
N TYR A 39 -12.73 1.94 0.01
CA TYR A 39 -12.91 3.38 -0.24
C TYR A 39 -13.24 3.69 -1.69
N GLN A 40 -12.62 2.96 -2.63
CA GLN A 40 -12.98 3.08 -4.04
C GLN A 40 -14.42 2.60 -4.27
N THR A 41 -14.83 1.50 -3.63
CA THR A 41 -16.22 1.03 -3.64
C THR A 41 -17.18 2.08 -3.10
N ASN A 42 -16.83 2.79 -2.03
CA ASN A 42 -17.66 3.86 -1.49
C ASN A 42 -17.79 5.04 -2.46
N LEU A 43 -16.75 5.38 -3.21
CA LEU A 43 -16.86 6.38 -4.28
C LEU A 43 -17.81 5.90 -5.38
N VAL A 44 -17.75 4.63 -5.79
CA VAL A 44 -18.70 4.07 -6.76
C VAL A 44 -20.14 4.18 -6.26
N LEU A 45 -20.39 3.87 -4.99
CA LEU A 45 -21.70 4.02 -4.35
C LEU A 45 -22.18 5.48 -4.32
N HIS A 46 -21.31 6.45 -4.01
CA HIS A 46 -21.68 7.87 -4.12
C HIS A 46 -21.98 8.28 -5.56
N VAL A 47 -21.20 7.79 -6.53
CA VAL A 47 -21.43 8.09 -7.95
C VAL A 47 -22.74 7.48 -8.45
N SER A 48 -23.19 6.34 -7.92
CA SER A 48 -24.48 5.76 -8.30
C SER A 48 -25.68 6.59 -7.83
N GLU A 49 -25.51 7.48 -6.85
CA GLU A 49 -26.53 8.43 -6.42
C GLU A 49 -26.56 9.72 -7.26
N PHE A 50 -25.59 9.92 -8.16
CA PHE A 50 -25.46 11.14 -8.92
C PHE A 50 -26.59 11.32 -9.94
N LYS A 51 -27.47 12.29 -9.70
CA LYS A 51 -28.56 12.64 -10.64
C LYS A 51 -28.09 13.73 -11.61
N THR A 52 -27.93 13.39 -12.89
CA THR A 52 -27.52 14.36 -13.93
C THR A 52 -28.54 15.47 -14.18
N GLU A 53 -29.80 15.26 -13.82
CA GLU A 53 -30.92 16.20 -14.00
C GLU A 53 -30.86 17.40 -13.04
N LEU A 54 -30.06 17.31 -11.97
CA LEU A 54 -29.87 18.35 -10.96
C LEU A 54 -28.62 19.21 -11.22
N LEU A 55 -27.93 19.02 -12.34
CA LEU A 55 -26.86 19.92 -12.78
C LEU A 55 -27.48 21.24 -13.25
N ASP A 56 -26.84 22.35 -12.84
CA ASP A 56 -27.21 23.74 -13.14
C ASP A 56 -28.00 23.91 -14.45
N GLU A 57 -29.16 24.56 -14.41
CA GLU A 57 -30.09 24.70 -15.56
C GLU A 57 -29.44 25.36 -16.80
N SER A 58 -28.24 25.94 -16.63
CA SER A 58 -27.39 26.51 -17.68
C SER A 58 -26.59 25.48 -18.50
N ILE A 59 -26.52 24.22 -18.06
CA ILE A 59 -25.80 23.13 -18.73
C ILE A 59 -26.83 22.10 -19.23
N PRO A 60 -27.14 22.03 -20.54
CA PRO A 60 -28.10 21.05 -21.04
C PRO A 60 -27.68 19.64 -20.65
N SER A 61 -28.64 18.84 -20.16
CA SER A 61 -28.47 17.42 -19.85
C SER A 61 -27.76 16.75 -21.02
N ASN A 62 -26.47 16.42 -20.83
CA ASN A 62 -25.65 15.85 -21.89
C ASN A 62 -25.79 14.32 -21.81
N PRO A 63 -26.53 13.66 -22.71
CA PRO A 63 -26.73 12.21 -22.66
C PRO A 63 -25.43 11.42 -22.78
N ASN A 64 -24.36 12.01 -23.29
CA ASN A 64 -23.03 11.40 -23.30
C ASN A 64 -22.39 11.39 -21.90
N LEU A 65 -22.70 12.36 -21.04
CA LEU A 65 -22.18 12.43 -19.67
C LEU A 65 -22.79 11.33 -18.81
N THR A 66 -24.12 11.14 -18.86
CA THR A 66 -24.81 10.06 -18.13
C THR A 66 -24.25 8.69 -18.51
N LYS A 67 -24.14 8.40 -19.82
CA LYS A 67 -23.53 7.15 -20.32
C LYS A 67 -22.07 6.97 -19.91
N THR A 68 -21.30 8.07 -19.82
CA THR A 68 -19.90 8.01 -19.37
C THR A 68 -19.81 7.67 -17.89
N ILE A 69 -20.71 8.22 -17.07
CA ILE A 69 -20.79 7.93 -15.64
C ILE A 69 -21.24 6.49 -15.40
N GLU A 70 -22.26 6.01 -16.12
CA GLU A 70 -22.72 4.60 -16.08
C GLU A 70 -21.59 3.63 -16.42
N SER A 71 -20.80 3.93 -17.46
CA SER A 71 -19.61 3.15 -17.83
C SER A 71 -18.52 3.14 -16.76
N LEU A 72 -18.42 4.21 -15.96
CA LEU A 72 -17.42 4.32 -14.88
C LEU A 72 -17.76 3.45 -13.66
N ILE A 73 -19.05 3.27 -13.36
CA ILE A 73 -19.53 2.50 -12.19
C ILE A 73 -19.93 1.06 -12.51
N GLY A 74 -20.26 0.77 -13.78
CA GLY A 74 -20.78 -0.54 -14.21
C GLY A 74 -22.30 -0.66 -14.07
N GLU A 75 -22.87 -1.76 -14.58
CA GLU A 75 -24.33 -1.95 -14.69
C GLU A 75 -25.02 -2.18 -13.32
N GLU A 76 -24.34 -2.83 -12.36
CA GLU A 76 -24.92 -3.17 -11.05
C GLU A 76 -24.00 -2.73 -9.88
N PRO A 77 -23.92 -1.42 -9.58
CA PRO A 77 -22.96 -0.89 -8.61
C PRO A 77 -23.18 -1.41 -7.18
N TYR A 78 -24.44 -1.59 -6.74
CA TYR A 78 -24.74 -2.10 -5.39
C TYR A 78 -24.36 -3.58 -5.21
N SER A 79 -24.67 -4.41 -6.20
CA SER A 79 -24.33 -5.83 -6.22
C SER A 79 -22.80 -6.03 -6.26
N ALA A 80 -22.12 -5.26 -7.10
CA ALA A 80 -20.66 -5.23 -7.16
C ALA A 80 -20.04 -4.78 -5.82
N ALA A 81 -20.62 -3.75 -5.18
CA ALA A 81 -20.18 -3.29 -3.87
C ALA A 81 -20.39 -4.36 -2.78
N GLN A 82 -21.56 -5.00 -2.73
CA GLN A 82 -21.85 -6.10 -1.81
C GLN A 82 -20.84 -7.24 -1.97
N LYS A 83 -20.53 -7.64 -3.21
CA LYS A 83 -19.51 -8.66 -3.48
C LYS A 83 -18.13 -8.25 -3.00
N GLN A 84 -17.74 -6.98 -3.17
CA GLN A 84 -16.45 -6.48 -2.72
C GLN A 84 -16.35 -6.42 -1.19
N TYR A 85 -17.40 -5.96 -0.51
CA TYR A 85 -17.49 -5.98 0.96
C TYR A 85 -17.45 -7.41 1.52
N GLN A 86 -18.14 -8.35 0.88
CA GLN A 86 -18.14 -9.76 1.24
C GLN A 86 -16.75 -10.38 1.06
N LYS A 87 -16.08 -10.10 -0.06
CA LYS A 87 -14.70 -10.54 -0.32
C LYS A 87 -13.73 -10.00 0.74
N ALA A 88 -13.81 -8.71 1.06
CA ALA A 88 -12.98 -8.10 2.10
C ALA A 88 -13.20 -8.75 3.48
N LYS A 89 -14.47 -9.07 3.81
CA LYS A 89 -14.80 -9.80 5.03
C LYS A 89 -14.15 -11.20 5.06
N GLU A 90 -14.24 -11.95 3.96
CA GLU A 90 -13.64 -13.30 3.85
C GLU A 90 -12.12 -13.27 4.03
N GLU A 91 -11.42 -12.33 3.39
CA GLU A 91 -9.97 -12.15 3.53
C GLU A 91 -9.56 -11.84 4.99
N VAL A 92 -10.34 -10.99 5.66
CA VAL A 92 -10.11 -10.60 7.06
C VAL A 92 -10.43 -11.75 8.02
N GLN A 93 -11.44 -12.57 7.74
CA GLN A 93 -11.77 -13.76 8.52
C GLN A 93 -10.68 -14.83 8.44
N ILE A 94 -10.03 -15.01 7.28
CA ILE A 94 -8.87 -15.89 7.15
C ILE A 94 -7.74 -15.41 8.05
N SER A 95 -7.49 -14.09 8.07
CA SER A 95 -6.47 -13.48 8.94
C SER A 95 -6.81 -13.69 10.42
N LEU A 96 -8.07 -13.47 10.82
CA LEU A 96 -8.56 -13.71 12.18
C LEU A 96 -8.26 -15.14 12.64
N LYS A 97 -8.62 -16.14 11.81
CA LYS A 97 -8.39 -17.56 12.12
C LYS A 97 -6.91 -17.85 12.35
N ASN A 98 -6.03 -17.32 11.51
CA ASN A 98 -4.58 -17.51 11.66
C ASN A 98 -4.05 -16.90 12.97
N PHE A 99 -4.53 -15.72 13.37
CA PHE A 99 -4.13 -15.12 14.65
C PHE A 99 -4.67 -15.90 15.85
N GLN A 100 -5.90 -16.40 15.78
CA GLN A 100 -6.48 -17.25 16.81
C GLN A 100 -5.71 -18.57 16.95
N GLU A 101 -5.29 -19.18 15.84
CA GLU A 101 -4.43 -20.38 15.85
C GLU A 101 -3.06 -20.09 16.47
N GLN A 102 -2.40 -18.97 16.09
CA GLN A 102 -1.15 -18.55 16.72
C GLN A 102 -1.29 -18.31 18.23
N LEU A 103 -2.39 -17.68 18.65
CA LEU A 103 -2.67 -17.46 20.06
C LEU A 103 -2.89 -18.79 20.80
N ALA A 104 -3.63 -19.72 20.21
CA ALA A 104 -3.86 -21.06 20.76
C ALA A 104 -2.55 -21.84 20.92
N GLU A 105 -1.65 -21.81 19.94
CA GLU A 105 -0.33 -22.43 20.04
C GLU A 105 0.50 -21.86 21.20
N LEU A 106 0.46 -20.54 21.40
CA LEU A 106 1.16 -19.90 22.52
C LEU A 106 0.56 -20.31 23.87
N LEU A 107 -0.76 -20.42 23.98
CA LEU A 107 -1.45 -20.88 25.19
C LEU A 107 -1.12 -22.35 25.52
N VAL A 108 -1.00 -23.21 24.51
CA VAL A 108 -0.57 -24.60 24.67
C VAL A 108 0.88 -24.68 25.15
N LYS A 109 1.78 -23.86 24.59
CA LYS A 109 3.19 -23.79 25.03
C LYS A 109 3.34 -23.27 26.46
N GLU A 110 2.46 -22.36 26.90
CA GLU A 110 2.42 -21.83 28.27
C GLU A 110 1.97 -22.90 29.29
N THR A 111 1.12 -23.85 28.86
CA THR A 111 0.56 -24.92 29.71
C THR A 111 1.35 -26.23 29.68
N ASN A 112 2.18 -26.49 28.66
CA ASN A 112 2.99 -27.71 28.54
C ASN A 112 4.39 -27.47 27.92
N PRO A 113 5.41 -27.07 28.72
CA PRO A 113 6.74 -26.71 28.20
C PRO A 113 7.59 -27.87 27.66
N ASN A 114 7.16 -29.14 27.78
CA ASN A 114 7.98 -30.33 27.47
C ASN A 114 7.54 -31.13 26.21
N GLN A 115 6.57 -30.67 25.42
CA GLN A 115 6.20 -31.31 24.14
C GLN A 115 6.81 -30.52 22.96
N ASP A 116 8.08 -30.79 22.67
CA ASP A 116 8.79 -30.24 21.51
C ASP A 116 8.76 -31.24 20.35
N ASN A 117 7.81 -31.07 19.41
CA ASN A 117 7.75 -31.83 18.15
C ASN A 117 7.85 -30.91 16.92
N SER A 118 8.33 -29.68 17.05
CA SER A 118 8.49 -28.76 15.92
C SER A 118 9.91 -28.80 15.33
N PRO A 119 10.08 -28.79 13.99
CA PRO A 119 11.41 -28.83 13.36
C PRO A 119 12.20 -27.51 13.43
N VAL A 120 11.77 -26.52 14.24
CA VAL A 120 12.42 -25.20 14.33
C VAL A 120 12.88 -24.93 15.77
N PRO A 121 14.19 -24.90 16.05
CA PRO A 121 14.67 -24.63 17.39
C PRO A 121 14.62 -23.13 17.70
N LEU A 122 13.59 -22.68 18.44
CA LEU A 122 13.55 -21.37 19.08
C LEU A 122 13.99 -21.46 20.55
N LYS A 123 15.26 -21.80 20.77
CA LYS A 123 15.90 -21.69 22.09
C LYS A 123 16.31 -20.24 22.35
N SER A 124 15.42 -19.44 22.98
CA SER A 124 15.74 -18.30 23.89
C SER A 124 14.61 -17.26 24.02
N GLN A 125 13.33 -17.65 24.14
CA GLN A 125 12.27 -16.69 24.47
C GLN A 125 12.03 -16.66 25.98
N THR A 126 12.25 -15.50 26.62
CA THR A 126 11.93 -15.27 28.04
C THR A 126 10.41 -15.20 28.22
N THR A 127 9.90 -15.53 29.41
CA THR A 127 8.47 -15.47 29.76
C THR A 127 7.85 -14.10 29.44
N ASP A 128 8.61 -13.01 29.63
CA ASP A 128 8.20 -11.64 29.29
C ASP A 128 7.98 -11.42 27.78
N SER A 129 8.77 -12.09 26.92
CA SER A 129 8.62 -11.99 25.46
C SER A 129 7.38 -12.72 24.95
N LEU A 130 7.01 -13.83 25.60
CA LEU A 130 5.79 -14.61 25.33
C LEU A 130 4.54 -13.84 25.75
N ALA A 131 4.55 -13.24 26.95
CA ALA A 131 3.45 -12.42 27.44
C ALA A 131 3.19 -11.20 26.54
N LEU A 132 4.26 -10.51 26.10
CA LEU A 132 4.15 -9.40 25.17
C LEU A 132 3.54 -9.82 23.83
N ARG A 133 3.99 -10.95 23.26
CA ARG A 133 3.46 -11.47 21.99
C ARG A 133 1.98 -11.85 22.10
N LYS A 134 1.57 -12.46 23.22
CA LYS A 134 0.18 -12.79 23.52
C LYS A 134 -0.71 -11.55 23.56
N GLN A 135 -0.28 -10.51 24.27
CA GLN A 135 -0.99 -9.24 24.35
C GLN A 135 -1.14 -8.59 22.96
N GLN A 136 -0.08 -8.60 22.15
CA GLN A 136 -0.13 -8.08 20.77
C GLN A 136 -1.15 -8.85 19.92
N LEU A 137 -1.14 -10.18 19.96
CA LEU A 137 -2.09 -11.01 19.21
C LEU A 137 -3.55 -10.75 19.65
N GLN A 138 -3.81 -10.64 20.95
CA GLN A 138 -5.15 -10.32 21.46
C GLN A 138 -5.64 -8.95 20.98
N GLN A 139 -4.76 -7.94 20.97
CA GLN A 139 -5.10 -6.62 20.45
C GLN A 139 -5.40 -6.64 18.94
N GLU A 140 -4.63 -7.39 18.15
CA GLU A 140 -4.89 -7.52 16.71
C GLU A 140 -6.17 -8.29 16.41
N ILE A 141 -6.44 -9.38 17.16
CA ILE A 141 -7.71 -10.12 17.08
C ILE A 141 -8.90 -9.19 17.34
N ALA A 142 -8.88 -8.42 18.43
CA ALA A 142 -9.96 -7.50 18.78
C ALA A 142 -10.19 -6.43 17.69
N LYS A 143 -9.11 -5.88 17.11
CA LYS A 143 -9.23 -4.92 15.98
C LYS A 143 -9.85 -5.54 14.74
N ILE A 144 -9.49 -6.79 14.44
CA ILE A 144 -9.99 -7.53 13.29
C ILE A 144 -11.47 -7.88 13.48
N GLU A 145 -11.85 -8.34 14.67
CA GLU A 145 -13.26 -8.62 15.02
C GLU A 145 -14.12 -7.37 14.91
N ASN A 146 -13.65 -6.24 15.45
CA ASN A 146 -14.34 -4.95 15.29
C ASN A 146 -14.49 -4.57 13.81
N PHE A 147 -13.45 -4.79 12.99
CA PHE A 147 -13.56 -4.51 11.55
C PHE A 147 -14.54 -5.43 10.84
N ILE A 148 -14.60 -6.72 11.17
CA ILE A 148 -15.60 -7.65 10.62
C ILE A 148 -17.01 -7.17 10.99
N ASN A 149 -17.20 -6.72 12.23
CA ASN A 149 -18.48 -6.20 12.70
C ASN A 149 -18.89 -4.92 11.93
N GLU A 150 -17.95 -4.01 11.66
CA GLU A 150 -18.18 -2.83 10.78
C GLU A 150 -18.59 -3.24 9.36
N LEU A 151 -17.93 -4.27 8.79
CA LEU A 151 -18.24 -4.78 7.45
C LEU A 151 -19.63 -5.40 7.39
N ASP A 152 -20.01 -6.19 8.39
CA ASP A 152 -21.34 -6.81 8.50
C ASP A 152 -22.44 -5.73 8.58
N LEU A 153 -22.19 -4.65 9.33
CA LEU A 153 -23.13 -3.56 9.48
C LEU A 153 -23.40 -2.86 8.14
N LYS A 154 -22.34 -2.60 7.37
CA LYS A 154 -22.38 -2.03 6.02
C LYS A 154 -23.01 -2.98 4.98
N LEU A 155 -22.70 -4.29 5.07
CA LEU A 155 -23.32 -5.32 4.23
C LEU A 155 -24.83 -5.41 4.44
N GLY A 156 -25.31 -5.28 5.68
CA GLY A 156 -26.76 -5.24 5.97
C GLY A 156 -27.45 -4.08 5.26
N ILE A 157 -26.84 -2.89 5.24
CA ILE A 157 -27.39 -1.73 4.51
C ILE A 157 -27.43 -1.98 2.99
N LEU A 158 -26.37 -2.55 2.42
CA LEU A 158 -26.33 -2.91 0.99
C LEU A 158 -27.41 -3.92 0.61
N GLN A 159 -27.60 -4.95 1.43
CA GLN A 159 -28.67 -5.95 1.27
C GLN A 159 -30.04 -5.25 1.32
N ALA A 160 -30.25 -4.38 2.31
CA ALA A 160 -31.52 -3.69 2.51
C ALA A 160 -31.90 -2.78 1.34
N VAL A 161 -30.96 -1.99 0.80
CA VAL A 161 -31.17 -1.12 -0.36
C VAL A 161 -31.45 -1.92 -1.64
N GLN A 162 -30.94 -3.15 -1.74
CA GLN A 162 -31.19 -4.04 -2.87
C GLN A 162 -32.48 -4.87 -2.74
N ASN A 163 -33.34 -4.54 -1.78
CA ASN A 163 -34.58 -5.28 -1.46
C ASN A 163 -34.35 -6.70 -0.90
N GLU A 164 -33.15 -7.01 -0.41
CA GLU A 164 -32.83 -8.26 0.30
C GLU A 164 -33.12 -8.12 1.81
N GLN A 165 -34.27 -7.53 2.16
CA GLN A 165 -34.61 -7.12 3.53
C GLN A 165 -34.50 -8.24 4.56
N LYS A 166 -34.93 -9.46 4.21
CA LYS A 166 -34.81 -10.63 5.09
C LYS A 166 -33.35 -10.95 5.43
N GLN A 167 -32.45 -10.81 4.46
CA GLN A 167 -31.03 -11.07 4.66
C GLN A 167 -30.39 -9.95 5.49
N ALA A 168 -30.76 -8.70 5.24
CA ALA A 168 -30.31 -7.55 6.03
C ALA A 168 -30.66 -7.71 7.52
N LEU A 169 -31.92 -8.07 7.82
CA LEU A 169 -32.37 -8.31 9.19
C LEU A 169 -31.59 -9.44 9.87
N LEU A 170 -31.35 -10.56 9.17
CA LEU A 170 -30.54 -11.65 9.69
C LEU A 170 -29.09 -11.23 9.99
N THR A 171 -28.50 -10.42 9.10
CA THR A 171 -27.13 -9.89 9.29
C THR A 171 -27.05 -9.02 10.55
N TRP A 172 -28.02 -8.14 10.77
CA TRP A 172 -28.04 -7.29 11.97
C TRP A 172 -28.43 -8.07 13.25
N ASP A 173 -29.33 -9.05 13.17
CA ASP A 173 -29.67 -9.93 14.29
C ASP A 173 -28.44 -10.69 14.81
N ASP A 174 -27.61 -11.19 13.89
CA ASP A 174 -26.35 -11.85 14.24
C ASP A 174 -25.36 -10.88 14.89
N LEU A 175 -25.24 -9.65 14.39
CA LEU A 175 -24.42 -8.62 15.05
C LEU A 175 -24.90 -8.26 16.45
N ILE A 176 -26.21 -8.17 16.65
CA ILE A 176 -26.81 -7.87 17.96
C ILE A 176 -26.47 -8.97 18.97
N ALA A 177 -26.43 -10.23 18.53
CA ALA A 177 -26.11 -11.39 19.36
C ALA A 177 -24.62 -11.46 19.79
N ARG A 178 -23.71 -10.79 19.08
CA ARG A 178 -22.25 -10.82 19.36
C ARG A 178 -21.80 -9.92 20.55
N GLU A 179 -22.71 -9.25 21.25
CA GLU A 179 -22.46 -8.41 22.46
C GLU A 179 -21.32 -7.37 22.35
N ASP A 180 -21.21 -6.65 21.23
CA ASP A 180 -20.36 -5.46 21.10
C ASP A 180 -21.18 -4.18 21.29
N ASN A 181 -20.97 -3.42 22.37
CA ASN A 181 -21.91 -2.38 22.81
C ASN A 181 -22.20 -1.31 21.72
N GLN A 182 -21.20 -0.78 21.03
CA GLN A 182 -21.41 0.34 20.10
C GLN A 182 -21.96 -0.11 18.74
N ILE A 183 -21.43 -1.21 18.17
CA ILE A 183 -21.90 -1.73 16.89
C ILE A 183 -23.27 -2.39 17.03
N SER A 184 -23.51 -3.11 18.14
CA SER A 184 -24.81 -3.72 18.44
C SER A 184 -25.91 -2.66 18.57
N GLU A 185 -25.62 -1.51 19.19
CA GLU A 185 -26.56 -0.37 19.23
C GLU A 185 -26.92 0.15 17.84
N THR A 186 -25.93 0.34 16.96
CA THR A 186 -26.21 0.76 15.58
C THR A 186 -26.96 -0.31 14.79
N ALA A 187 -26.64 -1.59 14.97
CA ALA A 187 -27.36 -2.69 14.36
C ALA A 187 -28.84 -2.72 14.80
N LYS A 188 -29.14 -2.45 16.08
CA LYS A 188 -30.53 -2.32 16.57
C LYS A 188 -31.28 -1.18 15.90
N VAL A 189 -30.64 -0.02 15.75
CA VAL A 189 -31.23 1.13 15.04
C VAL A 189 -31.54 0.75 13.59
N LEU A 190 -30.56 0.22 12.86
CA LEU A 190 -30.73 -0.17 11.45
C LEU A 190 -31.78 -1.27 11.27
N ARG A 191 -31.75 -2.29 12.13
CA ARG A 191 -32.74 -3.36 12.15
C ARG A 191 -34.16 -2.79 12.26
N ASN A 192 -34.41 -1.86 13.20
CA ASN A 192 -35.73 -1.26 13.38
C ASN A 192 -36.16 -0.35 12.22
N LEU A 193 -35.23 0.40 11.62
CA LEU A 193 -35.51 1.25 10.45
C LEU A 193 -35.97 0.43 9.21
N TRP A 194 -35.53 -0.82 9.13
CA TRP A 194 -35.89 -1.75 8.05
C TRP A 194 -36.77 -2.92 8.52
N ASP A 195 -37.35 -2.87 9.72
CA ASP A 195 -38.36 -3.85 10.16
C ASP A 195 -39.77 -3.38 9.74
N GLN A 196 -40.74 -4.31 9.76
CA GLN A 196 -42.15 -4.03 9.45
C GLN A 196 -42.83 -3.15 10.52
N TYR A 197 -42.25 -3.08 11.72
CA TYR A 197 -42.71 -2.26 12.83
C TYR A 197 -41.84 -1.01 12.91
N THR A 198 -42.26 0.04 12.21
CA THR A 198 -41.53 1.31 12.01
C THR A 198 -41.44 2.16 13.29
N GLN A 199 -40.92 1.61 14.40
CA GLN A 199 -40.61 2.38 15.60
C GLN A 199 -39.18 2.88 15.56
N VAL A 200 -39.04 4.20 15.51
CA VAL A 200 -37.75 4.87 15.61
C VAL A 200 -37.28 4.83 17.06
N LEU A 201 -36.04 4.38 17.26
CA LEU A 201 -35.41 4.38 18.58
C LEU A 201 -34.98 5.80 18.97
N PRO A 202 -35.01 6.17 20.26
CA PRO A 202 -34.40 7.41 20.73
C PRO A 202 -32.93 7.51 20.32
N ASP A 203 -32.47 8.72 20.01
CA ASP A 203 -31.09 9.01 19.58
C ASP A 203 -30.63 8.32 18.28
N ALA A 204 -31.55 7.74 17.49
CA ALA A 204 -31.21 7.05 16.23
C ALA A 204 -30.32 7.89 15.30
N GLU A 205 -30.67 9.17 15.09
CA GLU A 205 -29.88 10.10 14.27
C GLU A 205 -28.45 10.28 14.80
N LYS A 206 -28.30 10.44 16.12
CA LYS A 206 -26.99 10.61 16.77
C LYS A 206 -26.14 9.35 16.67
N ILE A 207 -26.76 8.17 16.85
CA ILE A 207 -26.09 6.87 16.72
C ILE A 207 -25.61 6.68 15.27
N ILE A 208 -26.46 6.98 14.28
CA ILE A 208 -26.11 6.91 12.86
C ILE A 208 -24.94 7.86 12.55
N ASN A 209 -25.02 9.13 12.97
CA ASN A 209 -23.97 10.12 12.73
C ASN A 209 -22.62 9.76 13.39
N SER A 210 -22.65 9.05 14.53
CA SER A 210 -21.44 8.68 15.27
C SER A 210 -20.77 7.40 14.75
N ASN A 211 -21.55 6.47 14.20
CA ASN A 211 -21.09 5.10 13.95
C ASN A 211 -21.12 4.71 12.46
N LEU A 212 -21.77 5.51 11.60
CA LEU A 212 -21.77 5.33 10.15
C LEU A 212 -21.05 6.47 9.44
N ASP A 213 -20.38 6.13 8.34
CA ASP A 213 -19.62 7.04 7.50
C ASP A 213 -20.08 6.96 6.03
N SER A 214 -19.59 7.92 5.24
CA SER A 214 -19.73 7.91 3.78
C SER A 214 -21.17 7.62 3.29
N TRP A 215 -21.34 6.84 2.22
CA TRP A 215 -22.63 6.50 1.60
C TRP A 215 -23.60 5.80 2.57
N PHE A 216 -23.09 4.94 3.46
CA PHE A 216 -23.91 4.18 4.41
C PHE A 216 -24.65 5.08 5.40
N ARG A 217 -24.01 6.17 5.85
CA ARG A 217 -24.65 7.16 6.71
C ARG A 217 -25.82 7.84 5.99
N TYR A 218 -25.63 8.23 4.73
CA TYR A 218 -26.70 8.88 3.93
C TYR A 218 -27.90 7.95 3.81
N LYS A 219 -27.72 6.66 3.48
CA LYS A 219 -28.84 5.72 3.36
C LYS A 219 -29.56 5.43 4.66
N ALA A 220 -28.83 5.35 5.78
CA ALA A 220 -29.45 5.19 7.09
C ALA A 220 -30.27 6.44 7.49
N LEU A 221 -29.74 7.65 7.29
CA LEU A 221 -30.45 8.90 7.58
C LEU A 221 -31.63 9.14 6.63
N GLU A 222 -31.47 8.81 5.34
CA GLU A 222 -32.54 8.90 4.34
C GLU A 222 -33.74 8.07 4.79
N ARG A 223 -33.50 6.83 5.23
CA ARG A 223 -34.54 5.95 5.75
C ARG A 223 -35.17 6.47 7.03
N LEU A 224 -34.36 6.99 7.97
CA LEU A 224 -34.83 7.59 9.21
C LEU A 224 -35.80 8.76 8.93
N TYR A 225 -35.38 9.72 8.12
CA TYR A 225 -36.17 10.91 7.82
C TYR A 225 -37.44 10.60 7.02
N GLN A 226 -37.44 9.56 6.19
CA GLN A 226 -38.65 9.06 5.52
C GLN A 226 -39.66 8.48 6.51
N ILE A 227 -39.20 7.84 7.59
CA ILE A 227 -40.08 7.24 8.60
C ILE A 227 -40.66 8.31 9.53
N GLU A 228 -39.85 9.29 9.93
CA GLU A 228 -40.27 10.38 10.82
C GLU A 228 -40.97 11.54 10.10
N ASP A 229 -41.06 11.51 8.77
CA ASP A 229 -41.63 12.57 7.92
C ASP A 229 -40.91 13.92 8.05
N PHE A 230 -39.58 13.89 8.24
CA PHE A 230 -38.72 15.06 8.37
C PHE A 230 -38.31 15.63 7.01
N GLN A 231 -39.27 16.26 6.35
CA GLN A 231 -39.13 16.70 4.95
C GLN A 231 -38.02 17.75 4.73
N GLN A 232 -37.74 18.63 5.69
CA GLN A 232 -36.70 19.65 5.53
C GLN A 232 -35.30 19.03 5.60
N GLU A 233 -35.07 18.21 6.61
CA GLU A 233 -33.84 17.47 6.87
C GLU A 233 -33.57 16.49 5.73
N PHE A 234 -34.61 15.80 5.24
CA PHE A 234 -34.54 14.94 4.06
C PHE A 234 -34.05 15.68 2.82
N ASN A 235 -34.64 16.84 2.50
CA ASN A 235 -34.24 17.63 1.34
C ASN A 235 -32.81 18.17 1.47
N GLN A 236 -32.41 18.59 2.68
CA GLN A 236 -31.03 19.03 2.94
C GLN A 236 -30.04 17.87 2.79
N LEU A 237 -30.38 16.68 3.28
CA LEU A 237 -29.57 15.48 3.15
C LEU A 237 -29.36 15.10 1.68
N GLN A 238 -30.43 15.13 0.86
CA GLN A 238 -30.33 14.85 -0.58
C GLN A 238 -29.45 15.87 -1.31
N GLN A 239 -29.54 17.16 -0.97
CA GLN A 239 -28.66 18.18 -1.55
C GLN A 239 -27.18 17.94 -1.18
N GLN A 240 -26.91 17.54 0.07
CA GLN A 240 -25.56 17.20 0.50
C GLN A 240 -25.04 15.94 -0.19
N GLU A 241 -25.87 14.89 -0.32
CA GLU A 241 -25.51 13.65 -1.01
C GLU A 241 -25.19 13.93 -2.49
N GLN A 242 -25.99 14.76 -3.17
CA GLN A 242 -25.74 15.16 -4.55
C GLN A 242 -24.41 15.92 -4.73
N GLN A 243 -24.04 16.80 -3.78
CA GLN A 243 -22.74 17.47 -3.79
C GLN A 243 -21.58 16.48 -3.59
N GLN A 244 -21.74 15.50 -2.69
CA GLN A 244 -20.75 14.45 -2.48
C GLN A 244 -20.62 13.54 -3.71
N ALA A 245 -21.73 13.13 -4.31
CA ALA A 245 -21.78 12.35 -5.54
C ALA A 245 -21.03 13.04 -6.69
N SER A 246 -21.24 14.35 -6.87
CA SER A 246 -20.52 15.16 -7.87
C SER A 246 -19.01 15.15 -7.66
N GLN A 247 -18.56 15.35 -6.41
CA GLN A 247 -17.13 15.25 -6.08
C GLN A 247 -16.60 13.84 -6.28
N ALA A 248 -17.40 12.82 -5.95
CA ALA A 248 -17.03 11.42 -6.12
C ALA A 248 -16.83 11.06 -7.60
N VAL A 249 -17.61 11.62 -8.54
CA VAL A 249 -17.40 11.43 -9.99
C VAL A 249 -16.00 11.88 -10.38
N PHE A 250 -15.60 13.10 -9.97
CA PHE A 250 -14.27 13.62 -10.28
C PHE A 250 -13.15 12.78 -9.64
N LYS A 251 -13.31 12.41 -8.37
CA LYS A 251 -12.34 11.57 -7.64
C LYS A 251 -12.19 10.20 -8.30
N LEU A 252 -13.29 9.54 -8.63
CA LEU A 252 -13.30 8.21 -9.24
C LEU A 252 -12.71 8.26 -10.66
N ALA A 253 -13.03 9.29 -11.45
CA ALA A 253 -12.43 9.50 -12.76
C ALA A 253 -10.91 9.71 -12.68
N LEU A 254 -10.41 10.42 -11.66
CA LEU A 254 -8.98 10.62 -11.44
C LEU A 254 -8.29 9.32 -11.01
N ILE A 255 -8.84 8.62 -10.02
CA ILE A 255 -8.26 7.39 -9.46
C ILE A 255 -8.30 6.24 -10.47
N SER A 256 -9.37 6.12 -11.24
CA SER A 256 -9.55 5.00 -12.18
C SER A 256 -9.06 5.34 -13.59
N GLY A 257 -9.34 6.56 -14.08
CA GLY A 257 -9.05 6.95 -15.45
C GLY A 257 -7.56 7.08 -15.76
N ILE A 258 -6.78 7.72 -14.87
CA ILE A 258 -5.34 7.91 -15.11
C ILE A 258 -4.59 6.57 -15.18
N PRO A 259 -4.74 5.63 -14.21
CA PRO A 259 -4.08 4.34 -14.30
C PRO A 259 -4.58 3.48 -15.46
N VAL A 260 -5.87 3.51 -15.81
CA VAL A 260 -6.41 2.73 -16.95
C VAL A 260 -5.84 3.25 -18.27
N LEU A 261 -5.90 4.55 -18.52
CA LEU A 261 -5.35 5.16 -19.74
C LEU A 261 -3.83 4.96 -19.83
N GLY A 262 -3.13 5.13 -18.70
CA GLY A 262 -1.71 4.84 -18.58
C GLY A 262 -1.38 3.37 -18.82
N GLY A 263 -2.20 2.46 -18.31
CA GLY A 263 -2.09 1.01 -18.48
C GLY A 263 -2.27 0.57 -19.93
N ILE A 264 -3.33 1.04 -20.60
CA ILE A 264 -3.57 0.80 -22.03
C ILE A 264 -2.41 1.34 -22.85
N SER A 265 -1.99 2.58 -22.59
CA SER A 265 -0.83 3.18 -23.27
C SER A 265 0.45 2.38 -23.05
N GLY A 266 0.63 1.86 -21.83
CA GLY A 266 1.72 0.98 -21.44
C GLY A 266 1.73 -0.34 -22.19
N ILE A 267 0.56 -1.00 -22.32
CA ILE A 267 0.42 -2.24 -23.09
C ILE A 267 0.73 -1.99 -24.56
N ILE A 268 0.19 -0.93 -25.15
CA ILE A 268 0.48 -0.53 -26.54
C ILE A 268 1.98 -0.30 -26.73
N LEU A 269 2.60 0.45 -25.81
CA LEU A 269 4.04 0.72 -25.83
C LEU A 269 4.86 -0.56 -25.70
N LEU A 270 4.47 -1.48 -24.80
CA LEU A 270 5.15 -2.75 -24.60
C LEU A 270 5.08 -3.62 -25.87
N ILE A 271 3.89 -3.76 -26.46
CA ILE A 271 3.68 -4.50 -27.72
C ILE A 271 4.54 -3.89 -28.82
N PHE A 272 4.52 -2.55 -28.96
CA PHE A 272 5.36 -1.85 -29.92
C PHE A 272 6.83 -2.18 -29.74
N LEU A 273 7.36 -2.10 -28.50
CA LEU A 273 8.76 -2.38 -28.20
C LEU A 273 9.13 -3.85 -28.44
N LEU A 274 8.23 -4.79 -28.15
CA LEU A 274 8.44 -6.22 -28.41
C LEU A 274 8.45 -6.52 -29.91
N ILE A 275 7.55 -5.94 -30.69
CA ILE A 275 7.57 -6.02 -32.16
C ILE A 275 8.87 -5.44 -32.70
N GLN A 276 9.29 -4.28 -32.18
CA GLN A 276 10.56 -3.64 -32.54
C GLN A 276 11.76 -4.56 -32.24
N LEU A 277 11.76 -5.19 -31.07
CA LEU A 277 12.80 -6.14 -30.66
C LEU A 277 12.84 -7.36 -31.59
N ALA A 278 11.67 -7.92 -31.95
CA ALA A 278 11.58 -9.07 -32.85
C ALA A 278 12.04 -8.74 -34.28
N LEU A 279 11.63 -7.59 -34.82
CA LEU A 279 11.90 -7.21 -36.20
C LEU A 279 13.29 -6.58 -36.42
N LYS A 280 13.79 -5.79 -35.44
CA LYS A 280 15.05 -5.03 -35.59
C LYS A 280 16.19 -5.53 -34.71
N GLN A 281 15.92 -6.45 -33.78
CA GLN A 281 16.93 -7.11 -32.94
C GLN A 281 17.90 -6.11 -32.28
N GLU A 282 19.18 -6.13 -32.65
CA GLU A 282 20.23 -5.26 -32.10
C GLU A 282 20.02 -3.76 -32.38
N LYS A 283 19.25 -3.42 -33.42
CA LYS A 283 18.91 -2.01 -33.74
C LYS A 283 17.65 -1.53 -33.00
N SER A 284 17.09 -2.35 -32.12
CA SER A 284 15.88 -2.00 -31.39
C SER A 284 16.13 -1.04 -30.23
N ILE A 285 15.06 -0.34 -29.84
CA ILE A 285 15.11 0.59 -28.70
C ILE A 285 15.54 -0.15 -27.43
N LEU A 286 14.98 -1.35 -27.19
CA LEU A 286 15.33 -2.19 -26.04
C LEU A 286 16.73 -2.81 -26.12
N ALA A 287 17.35 -2.88 -27.30
CA ALA A 287 18.73 -3.36 -27.44
C ALA A 287 19.78 -2.28 -27.11
N THR A 288 19.39 -0.99 -27.09
CA THR A 288 20.27 0.14 -26.76
C THR A 288 21.03 -0.09 -25.45
N ASN A 289 22.35 -0.15 -25.47
CA ASN A 289 23.20 -0.40 -24.29
C ASN A 289 22.90 -1.71 -23.53
N SER A 290 22.16 -2.66 -24.14
CA SER A 290 21.71 -3.88 -23.46
C SER A 290 22.84 -4.85 -23.09
N LYS A 291 23.93 -4.81 -23.85
CA LYS A 291 25.15 -5.62 -23.64
C LYS A 291 26.30 -4.83 -23.03
N THR A 292 26.13 -3.52 -22.87
CA THR A 292 27.17 -2.66 -22.32
C THR A 292 27.14 -2.80 -20.80
N GLY A 293 28.21 -3.30 -20.19
CA GLY A 293 28.40 -3.32 -18.74
C GLY A 293 28.99 -2.00 -18.22
N TRP A 294 29.44 -2.00 -16.97
CA TRP A 294 30.28 -0.95 -16.40
C TRP A 294 31.65 -1.51 -16.04
N GLU A 295 32.69 -0.76 -16.40
CA GLU A 295 34.03 -1.00 -15.91
C GLU A 295 34.08 -0.64 -14.41
N THR A 296 34.05 -1.69 -13.58
CA THR A 296 33.96 -1.57 -12.13
C THR A 296 35.34 -1.81 -11.51
N PRO A 297 35.99 -0.80 -10.89
CA PRO A 297 37.35 -0.96 -10.39
C PRO A 297 37.43 -1.76 -9.09
N TRP A 298 36.34 -1.86 -8.32
CA TRP A 298 36.27 -2.65 -7.09
C TRP A 298 35.71 -4.06 -7.30
N ASN A 299 35.94 -4.91 -6.29
CA ASN A 299 35.42 -6.26 -6.23
C ASN A 299 34.09 -6.34 -5.44
N TRP A 300 33.54 -7.55 -5.32
CA TRP A 300 32.25 -7.81 -4.68
C TRP A 300 32.26 -7.44 -3.19
N GLU A 301 33.42 -7.46 -2.51
CA GLU A 301 33.50 -7.10 -1.09
C GLU A 301 33.12 -5.63 -0.87
N ILE A 302 33.51 -4.73 -1.77
CA ILE A 302 33.12 -3.31 -1.68
C ILE A 302 31.62 -3.16 -1.95
N ALA A 303 31.10 -3.84 -2.98
CA ALA A 303 29.66 -3.82 -3.26
C ALA A 303 28.83 -4.34 -2.08
N TRP A 304 29.27 -5.45 -1.48
CA TRP A 304 28.63 -6.06 -0.33
C TRP A 304 28.77 -5.21 0.93
N GLN A 305 29.93 -4.59 1.17
CA GLN A 305 30.13 -3.65 2.28
C GLN A 305 29.17 -2.47 2.20
N VAL A 306 29.04 -1.85 1.02
CA VAL A 306 28.13 -0.71 0.84
C VAL A 306 26.68 -1.12 1.02
N LEU A 307 26.28 -2.29 0.49
CA LEU A 307 24.90 -2.78 0.64
C LEU A 307 24.60 -3.15 2.10
N ILE A 308 25.41 -4.01 2.71
CA ILE A 308 25.16 -4.50 4.07
C ILE A 308 25.36 -3.39 5.11
N VAL A 309 26.48 -2.68 5.08
CA VAL A 309 26.78 -1.67 6.10
C VAL A 309 26.02 -0.38 5.81
N GLY A 310 26.12 0.11 4.57
CA GLY A 310 25.57 1.41 4.15
C GLY A 310 24.04 1.44 4.10
N PHE A 311 23.39 0.32 3.77
CA PHE A 311 21.94 0.26 3.61
C PHE A 311 21.27 -0.49 4.76
N PHE A 312 21.54 -1.80 4.89
CA PHE A 312 20.79 -2.65 5.84
C PHE A 312 21.17 -2.41 7.30
N PHE A 313 22.46 -2.44 7.65
CA PHE A 313 22.90 -2.40 9.04
C PHE A 313 22.65 -1.03 9.67
N ILE A 314 22.90 0.06 8.93
CA ILE A 314 22.60 1.41 9.41
C ILE A 314 21.10 1.57 9.69
N GLY A 315 20.24 1.17 8.73
CA GLY A 315 18.80 1.32 8.87
C GLY A 315 18.18 0.43 9.95
N GLN A 316 18.65 -0.81 10.08
CA GLN A 316 18.04 -1.80 10.98
C GLN A 316 18.61 -1.80 12.40
N PHE A 317 19.85 -1.33 12.60
CA PHE A 317 20.49 -1.35 13.92
C PHE A 317 20.96 0.03 14.37
N VAL A 318 21.84 0.68 13.58
CA VAL A 318 22.51 1.91 14.03
C VAL A 318 21.50 3.01 14.34
N LEU A 319 20.59 3.31 13.41
CA LEU A 319 19.61 4.38 13.60
C LEU A 319 18.62 4.09 14.74
N PRO A 320 17.96 2.92 14.81
CA PRO A 320 17.09 2.60 15.94
C PRO A 320 17.79 2.68 17.29
N ILE A 321 19.05 2.23 17.40
CA ILE A 321 19.82 2.31 18.65
C ILE A 321 20.13 3.76 19.00
N LEU A 322 20.64 4.56 18.05
CA LEU A 322 20.96 5.97 18.31
C LEU A 322 19.73 6.78 18.72
N LEU A 323 18.58 6.53 18.08
CA LEU A 323 17.31 7.18 18.42
C LEU A 323 16.74 6.67 19.76
N GLY A 324 16.91 5.38 20.07
CA GLY A 324 16.56 4.84 21.38
C GLY A 324 17.38 5.48 22.50
N LEU A 325 18.68 5.68 22.29
CA LEU A 325 19.58 6.32 23.25
C LEU A 325 19.32 7.81 23.44
N SER A 326 18.77 8.50 22.43
CA SER A 326 18.38 9.91 22.56
C SER A 326 17.08 10.11 23.35
N GLY A 327 16.35 9.03 23.65
CA GLY A 327 15.07 9.06 24.35
C GLY A 327 13.89 9.55 23.47
N ILE A 328 14.10 9.74 22.17
CA ILE A 328 13.07 10.22 21.26
C ILE A 328 12.21 9.03 20.79
N SER A 329 10.98 8.92 21.32
CA SER A 329 10.04 7.88 20.93
C SER A 329 8.81 8.45 20.20
N PRO A 330 8.49 7.95 18.99
CA PRO A 330 7.29 8.37 18.25
C PRO A 330 6.01 7.67 18.71
N ALA A 331 6.06 6.69 19.63
CA ALA A 331 4.92 5.81 19.92
C ALA A 331 3.65 6.58 20.33
N ASN A 332 3.79 7.55 21.23
CA ASN A 332 2.69 8.33 21.82
C ASN A 332 2.67 9.79 21.36
N SER A 333 3.32 10.11 20.24
CA SER A 333 3.39 11.47 19.72
C SER A 333 2.30 11.76 18.69
N SER A 334 2.11 13.05 18.38
CA SER A 334 1.23 13.49 17.29
C SER A 334 1.62 12.86 15.95
N LEU A 335 0.65 12.74 15.04
CA LEU A 335 0.87 12.21 13.69
C LEU A 335 1.93 13.02 12.91
N ARG A 336 1.93 14.35 13.04
CA ARG A 336 2.94 15.22 12.43
C ARG A 336 4.35 14.91 12.93
N PHE A 337 4.49 14.65 14.23
CA PHE A 337 5.78 14.23 14.80
C PHE A 337 6.20 12.87 14.26
N LYS A 338 5.27 11.91 14.13
CA LYS A 338 5.55 10.60 13.51
C LYS A 338 6.04 10.76 12.07
N ALA A 339 5.37 11.61 11.27
CA ALA A 339 5.77 11.90 9.89
C ALA A 339 7.16 12.54 9.82
N LEU A 340 7.42 13.55 10.66
CA LEU A 340 8.74 14.20 10.74
C LEU A 340 9.83 13.23 11.20
N TYR A 341 9.54 12.38 12.19
CA TYR A 341 10.47 11.35 12.68
C TYR A 341 10.85 10.38 11.56
N VAL A 342 9.88 9.92 10.76
CA VAL A 342 10.12 9.06 9.59
C VAL A 342 11.00 9.78 8.57
N PHE A 343 10.66 11.03 8.21
CA PHE A 343 11.46 11.82 7.27
C PHE A 343 12.91 12.01 7.73
N VAL A 344 13.11 12.45 8.98
CA VAL A 344 14.45 12.68 9.55
C VAL A 344 15.25 11.38 9.61
N THR A 345 14.64 10.30 10.08
CA THR A 345 15.30 8.99 10.14
C THR A 345 15.71 8.53 8.74
N TYR A 346 14.86 8.74 7.75
CA TYR A 346 15.15 8.41 6.36
C TYR A 346 16.32 9.23 5.80
N VAL A 347 16.32 10.56 6.02
CA VAL A 347 17.41 11.44 5.59
C VAL A 347 18.74 11.06 6.25
N LEU A 348 18.73 10.76 7.55
CA LEU A 348 19.91 10.27 8.26
C LEU A 348 20.42 8.94 7.69
N MET A 349 19.52 8.03 7.34
CA MET A 349 19.85 6.77 6.66
C MET A 349 20.51 7.05 5.31
N ALA A 350 19.92 7.92 4.50
CA ALA A 350 20.43 8.27 3.18
C ALA A 350 21.82 8.91 3.25
N ILE A 351 22.02 9.89 4.12
CA ILE A 351 23.32 10.55 4.32
C ILE A 351 24.36 9.54 4.78
N SER A 352 24.03 8.70 5.75
CA SER A 352 24.97 7.71 6.29
C SER A 352 25.31 6.63 5.27
N GLY A 353 24.33 6.17 4.49
CA GLY A 353 24.53 5.20 3.41
C GLY A 353 25.38 5.76 2.27
N ILE A 354 25.12 6.99 1.83
CA ILE A 354 25.96 7.71 0.87
C ILE A 354 27.37 7.92 1.43
N GLY A 355 27.50 8.22 2.73
CA GLY A 355 28.78 8.34 3.42
C GLY A 355 29.58 7.03 3.37
N VAL A 356 28.95 5.89 3.67
CA VAL A 356 29.58 4.57 3.55
C VAL A 356 29.97 4.28 2.11
N LEU A 357 29.09 4.56 1.13
CA LEU A 357 29.38 4.43 -0.29
C LEU A 357 30.64 5.23 -0.66
N TYR A 358 30.66 6.54 -0.38
CA TYR A 358 31.78 7.42 -0.68
C TYR A 358 33.08 6.93 -0.04
N LEU A 359 33.06 6.62 1.26
CA LEU A 359 34.25 6.14 1.97
C LEU A 359 34.76 4.79 1.44
N SER A 360 33.86 3.96 0.93
CA SER A 360 34.20 2.64 0.37
C SER A 360 34.81 2.75 -1.03
N ILE A 361 34.46 3.78 -1.81
CA ILE A 361 34.94 3.95 -3.19
C ILE A 361 35.98 5.07 -3.36
N LYS A 362 36.27 5.88 -2.33
CA LYS A 362 37.14 7.07 -2.44
C LYS A 362 38.54 6.77 -3.00
N SER A 363 39.09 5.59 -2.72
CA SER A 363 40.41 5.17 -3.20
C SER A 363 40.43 4.85 -4.71
N PHE A 364 39.28 4.73 -5.34
CA PHE A 364 39.13 4.44 -6.77
C PHE A 364 38.79 5.70 -7.58
N LEU A 365 38.80 6.89 -6.96
CA LEU A 365 38.56 8.14 -7.65
C LEU A 365 39.81 8.55 -8.47
N PRO A 366 39.62 9.12 -9.68
CA PRO A 366 38.35 9.40 -10.34
C PRO A 366 37.71 8.14 -10.98
N LEU A 367 36.38 8.04 -10.93
CA LEU A 367 35.64 6.96 -11.60
C LEU A 367 35.62 7.15 -13.13
N THR A 368 35.37 6.06 -13.86
CA THR A 368 35.10 6.15 -15.30
C THR A 368 33.83 6.98 -15.55
N LYS A 369 33.76 7.61 -16.73
CA LYS A 369 32.72 8.61 -17.04
C LYS A 369 31.29 8.07 -16.90
N ASP A 370 31.09 6.76 -17.01
CA ASP A 370 29.78 6.07 -16.97
C ASP A 370 29.16 5.92 -15.58
N TRP A 371 29.91 6.17 -14.51
CA TRP A 371 29.40 6.13 -13.14
C TRP A 371 28.60 7.38 -12.79
N PHE A 372 27.47 7.20 -12.09
CA PHE A 372 26.62 8.28 -11.56
C PHE A 372 26.28 9.40 -12.55
N LYS A 373 26.00 9.06 -13.82
CA LYS A 373 25.71 10.05 -14.87
C LYS A 373 24.37 10.77 -14.65
N PHE A 374 24.43 12.11 -14.67
CA PHE A 374 23.28 13.01 -14.75
C PHE A 374 23.36 13.83 -16.06
N LYS A 375 22.44 13.58 -16.99
CA LYS A 375 22.36 14.34 -18.26
C LYS A 375 21.03 15.09 -18.34
N PHE A 376 20.98 16.31 -17.82
CA PHE A 376 19.76 17.12 -17.72
C PHE A 376 19.11 17.40 -19.09
N PHE A 377 19.90 17.66 -20.12
CA PHE A 377 19.42 17.97 -21.48
C PHE A 377 19.38 16.72 -22.39
N SER A 378 18.84 15.61 -21.89
CA SER A 378 18.71 14.36 -22.65
C SER A 378 17.30 13.78 -22.56
N ASN A 379 17.04 12.68 -23.28
CA ASN A 379 15.72 12.02 -23.35
C ASN A 379 15.39 11.20 -22.08
N TRP A 380 15.93 11.56 -20.92
CA TRP A 380 15.70 10.83 -19.67
C TRP A 380 14.24 10.87 -19.24
N PHE A 381 13.53 11.97 -19.52
CA PHE A 381 12.11 12.09 -19.25
C PHE A 381 11.28 11.10 -20.09
N ILE A 382 11.66 10.85 -21.36
CA ILE A 382 11.00 9.87 -22.23
C ILE A 382 11.22 8.46 -21.69
N TRP A 383 12.45 8.13 -21.30
CA TRP A 383 12.77 6.84 -20.70
C TRP A 383 12.06 6.62 -19.36
N GLY A 384 12.04 7.64 -18.49
CA GLY A 384 11.36 7.57 -17.20
C GLY A 384 9.84 7.46 -17.34
N PHE A 385 9.23 8.32 -18.18
CA PHE A 385 7.79 8.29 -18.41
C PHE A 385 7.33 7.04 -19.18
N GLY A 386 8.06 6.64 -20.23
CA GLY A 386 7.79 5.40 -20.95
C GLY A 386 7.94 4.16 -20.07
N GLY A 387 8.96 4.16 -19.18
CA GLY A 387 9.11 3.12 -18.17
C GLY A 387 7.96 3.11 -17.15
N TYR A 388 7.47 4.28 -16.73
CA TYR A 388 6.29 4.39 -15.85
C TYR A 388 5.04 3.80 -16.52
N LEU A 389 4.79 4.13 -17.79
CA LEU A 389 3.67 3.55 -18.55
C LEU A 389 3.76 2.03 -18.63
N ILE A 390 4.96 1.46 -18.83
CA ILE A 390 5.16 0.00 -18.85
C ILE A 390 5.01 -0.60 -17.44
N ALA A 391 5.44 0.12 -16.40
CA ALA A 391 5.35 -0.34 -15.02
C ALA A 391 3.90 -0.49 -14.56
N LEU A 392 2.99 0.41 -14.94
CA LEU A 392 1.58 0.37 -14.56
C LEU A 392 0.92 -1.01 -14.82
N PRO A 393 0.81 -1.50 -16.06
CA PRO A 393 0.17 -2.78 -16.33
C PRO A 393 1.00 -3.98 -15.85
N ALA A 394 2.34 -3.89 -15.89
CA ALA A 394 3.22 -4.99 -15.49
C ALA A 394 3.15 -5.27 -13.99
N VAL A 395 3.26 -4.21 -13.18
CA VAL A 395 3.17 -4.34 -11.72
C VAL A 395 1.73 -4.68 -11.31
N LEU A 396 0.71 -4.10 -11.94
CA LEU A 396 -0.69 -4.46 -11.67
C LEU A 396 -0.95 -5.95 -11.93
N LEU A 397 -0.51 -6.48 -13.07
CA LEU A 397 -0.65 -7.91 -13.39
C LEU A 397 0.02 -8.79 -12.33
N VAL A 398 1.25 -8.45 -11.93
CA VAL A 398 1.99 -9.20 -10.92
C VAL A 398 1.34 -9.07 -9.55
N SER A 399 0.81 -7.91 -9.18
CA SER A 399 0.05 -7.70 -7.95
C SER A 399 -1.21 -8.56 -7.90
N LEU A 400 -1.96 -8.70 -9.01
CA LEU A 400 -3.13 -9.56 -9.08
C LEU A 400 -2.79 -11.05 -8.87
N ILE A 401 -1.71 -11.51 -9.49
CA ILE A 401 -1.21 -12.88 -9.27
C ILE A 401 -0.75 -13.05 -7.81
N ASN A 402 -0.04 -12.06 -7.28
CA ASN A 402 0.50 -12.07 -5.94
C ASN A 402 -0.60 -12.08 -4.86
N GLN A 403 -1.73 -11.38 -5.09
CA GLN A 403 -2.89 -11.44 -4.20
C GLN A 403 -3.47 -12.87 -4.07
N GLN A 404 -3.47 -13.66 -5.15
CA GLN A 404 -3.91 -15.06 -5.11
C GLN A 404 -2.97 -15.96 -4.29
N ILE A 405 -1.71 -15.56 -4.13
CA ILE A 405 -0.74 -16.30 -3.31
C ILE A 405 -0.96 -15.99 -1.83
N TRP A 406 -1.09 -14.71 -1.48
CA TRP A 406 -1.08 -14.27 -0.08
C TRP A 406 -2.47 -14.13 0.56
N HIS A 407 -3.57 -14.21 -0.20
CA HIS A 407 -4.94 -14.20 0.33
C HIS A 407 -5.22 -13.03 1.30
N GLY A 408 -4.71 -11.83 1.01
CA GLY A 408 -4.92 -10.64 1.87
C GLY A 408 -3.96 -10.54 3.09
N GLN A 409 -2.93 -11.37 3.16
CA GLN A 409 -1.91 -11.34 4.23
C GLN A 409 -0.65 -10.56 3.83
N GLY A 410 0.15 -10.18 4.81
CA GLY A 410 1.46 -9.57 4.56
C GLY A 410 1.42 -8.05 4.42
N GLY A 411 0.56 -7.38 5.19
CA GLY A 411 0.39 -5.93 5.12
C GLY A 411 1.63 -5.10 5.44
N SER A 412 1.64 -3.87 4.96
CA SER A 412 2.65 -2.86 5.25
C SER A 412 2.22 -1.93 6.40
N ASN A 413 3.13 -1.04 6.79
CA ASN A 413 3.00 -0.21 7.99
C ASN A 413 1.76 0.73 7.92
N PRO A 414 0.87 0.72 8.92
CA PRO A 414 -0.38 1.50 8.92
C PRO A 414 -0.19 3.01 9.06
N LEU A 415 1.02 3.52 9.27
CA LEU A 415 1.25 4.95 9.50
C LEU A 415 0.68 5.85 8.40
N LEU A 416 0.84 5.47 7.14
CA LEU A 416 0.29 6.24 6.02
C LEU A 416 -1.24 6.20 6.02
N PHE A 417 -1.81 5.03 6.31
CA PHE A 417 -3.25 4.86 6.43
C PHE A 417 -3.84 5.70 7.58
N LEU A 418 -3.19 5.72 8.74
CA LEU A 418 -3.57 6.57 9.86
C LEU A 418 -3.51 8.06 9.49
N ALA A 419 -2.56 8.46 8.63
CA ALA A 419 -2.47 9.82 8.14
C ALA A 419 -3.61 10.22 7.20
N LEU A 420 -4.07 9.28 6.38
CA LEU A 420 -5.23 9.46 5.51
C LEU A 420 -6.52 9.61 6.34
N GLN A 421 -6.73 8.72 7.31
CA GLN A 421 -7.89 8.79 8.20
C GLN A 421 -7.94 10.10 9.00
N ALA A 422 -6.80 10.57 9.48
CA ALA A 422 -6.72 11.83 10.22
C ALA A 422 -6.85 13.08 9.33
N GLN A 423 -6.84 12.93 8.00
CA GLN A 423 -6.86 14.03 7.02
C GLN A 423 -5.81 15.14 7.28
N ASP A 424 -4.67 14.80 7.90
CA ASP A 424 -3.64 15.79 8.25
C ASP A 424 -2.76 16.09 7.04
N ARG A 425 -3.11 17.18 6.33
CA ARG A 425 -2.41 17.64 5.12
C ARG A 425 -0.90 17.86 5.32
N VAL A 426 -0.47 18.28 6.51
CA VAL A 426 0.95 18.53 6.79
C VAL A 426 1.69 17.20 6.91
N ALA A 427 1.14 16.25 7.68
CA ALA A 427 1.72 14.92 7.78
C ALA A 427 1.79 14.22 6.42
N LEU A 428 0.71 14.32 5.62
CA LEU A 428 0.64 13.76 4.27
C LEU A 428 1.68 14.39 3.33
N ALA A 429 1.89 15.71 3.39
CA ALA A 429 2.93 16.37 2.60
C ALA A 429 4.34 15.89 2.98
N ILE A 430 4.61 15.68 4.27
CA ILE A 430 5.90 15.14 4.74
C ILE A 430 6.10 13.70 4.22
N PHE A 431 5.08 12.84 4.32
CA PHE A 431 5.14 11.49 3.76
C PHE A 431 5.36 11.50 2.24
N PHE A 432 4.68 12.41 1.52
CA PHE A 432 4.87 12.58 0.09
C PHE A 432 6.29 12.99 -0.27
N ILE A 433 6.87 13.99 0.41
CA ILE A 433 8.27 14.39 0.17
C ILE A 433 9.23 13.23 0.48
N THR A 434 8.97 12.50 1.56
CA THR A 434 9.81 11.36 1.96
C THR A 434 9.81 10.27 0.90
N ALA A 435 8.63 9.77 0.53
CA ALA A 435 8.48 8.63 -0.35
C ALA A 435 8.63 8.96 -1.83
N SER A 436 8.19 10.14 -2.30
CA SER A 436 8.22 10.48 -3.73
C SER A 436 9.47 11.22 -4.18
N ILE A 437 10.26 11.77 -3.25
CA ILE A 437 11.45 12.57 -3.58
C ILE A 437 12.69 12.02 -2.89
N ALA A 438 12.73 12.03 -1.55
CA ALA A 438 13.92 11.65 -0.80
C ALA A 438 14.30 10.18 -1.04
N ALA A 439 13.29 9.30 -1.03
CA ALA A 439 13.50 7.88 -1.24
C ALA A 439 14.02 7.52 -2.65
N PRO A 440 13.34 7.91 -3.75
CA PRO A 440 13.84 7.69 -5.11
C PRO A 440 15.25 8.22 -5.35
N LEU A 441 15.58 9.41 -4.81
CA LEU A 441 16.92 9.97 -4.99
C LEU A 441 17.99 9.07 -4.35
N PHE A 442 17.80 8.67 -3.10
CA PHE A 442 18.76 7.82 -2.38
C PHE A 442 18.80 6.39 -2.94
N GLU A 443 17.64 5.78 -3.14
CA GLU A 443 17.53 4.39 -3.55
C GLU A 443 18.07 4.21 -4.98
N GLU A 444 17.72 5.08 -5.93
CA GLU A 444 18.26 4.94 -7.29
C GLU A 444 19.78 5.19 -7.34
N LEU A 445 20.33 6.04 -6.47
CA LEU A 445 21.79 6.18 -6.32
C LEU A 445 22.44 4.87 -5.83
N MET A 446 21.87 4.23 -4.82
CA MET A 446 22.41 2.99 -4.23
C MET A 446 22.20 1.78 -5.14
N PHE A 447 21.01 1.59 -5.69
CA PHE A 447 20.66 0.41 -6.47
C PHE A 447 21.08 0.54 -7.94
N ARG A 448 20.76 1.67 -8.60
CA ARG A 448 21.02 1.84 -10.04
C ARG A 448 22.37 2.51 -10.26
N GLY A 449 22.73 3.50 -9.45
CA GLY A 449 24.01 4.18 -9.53
C GLY A 449 25.20 3.33 -9.08
N PHE A 450 24.99 2.43 -8.12
CA PHE A 450 26.07 1.66 -7.51
C PHE A 450 25.95 0.13 -7.65
N LEU A 451 24.91 -0.49 -7.10
CA LEU A 451 24.79 -1.95 -7.00
C LEU A 451 24.70 -2.62 -8.38
N LEU A 452 23.79 -2.17 -9.24
CA LEU A 452 23.58 -2.75 -10.57
C LEU A 452 24.86 -2.67 -11.42
N PRO A 453 25.51 -1.50 -11.61
CA PRO A 453 26.82 -1.41 -12.27
C PRO A 453 27.85 -2.36 -11.69
N SER A 454 27.96 -2.44 -10.36
CA SER A 454 28.90 -3.34 -9.68
C SER A 454 28.65 -4.82 -10.00
N LEU A 455 27.38 -5.22 -10.12
CA LEU A 455 26.99 -6.58 -10.50
C LEU A 455 27.37 -6.91 -11.95
N THR A 456 27.39 -5.93 -12.86
CA THR A 456 27.77 -6.17 -14.27
C THR A 456 29.21 -6.64 -14.46
N ARG A 457 30.05 -6.55 -13.43
CA ARG A 457 31.39 -7.16 -13.41
C ARG A 457 31.35 -8.68 -13.36
N TYR A 458 30.30 -9.29 -12.83
CA TYR A 458 30.20 -10.73 -12.55
C TYR A 458 29.15 -11.45 -13.39
N VAL A 459 28.09 -10.74 -13.77
CA VAL A 459 26.96 -11.29 -14.52
C VAL A 459 26.63 -10.40 -15.71
N PRO A 460 26.02 -10.93 -16.79
CA PRO A 460 25.53 -10.10 -17.87
C PRO A 460 24.52 -9.05 -17.39
N VAL A 461 24.37 -7.96 -18.14
CA VAL A 461 23.52 -6.80 -17.77
C VAL A 461 22.11 -7.22 -17.38
N TRP A 462 21.49 -8.16 -18.11
CA TRP A 462 20.14 -8.65 -17.79
C TRP A 462 20.10 -9.37 -16.44
N GLY A 463 21.14 -10.14 -16.09
CA GLY A 463 21.26 -10.80 -14.80
C GLY A 463 21.46 -9.80 -13.66
N ALA A 464 22.28 -8.76 -13.89
CA ALA A 464 22.46 -7.66 -12.92
C ALA A 464 21.14 -6.91 -12.65
N ILE A 465 20.33 -6.67 -13.70
CA ILE A 465 19.00 -6.06 -13.56
C ILE A 465 18.11 -6.91 -12.65
N ILE A 466 17.98 -8.21 -12.94
CA ILE A 466 17.13 -9.12 -12.15
C ILE A 466 17.58 -9.17 -10.69
N ILE A 467 18.87 -9.44 -10.45
CA ILE A 467 19.41 -9.54 -9.09
C ILE A 467 19.21 -8.22 -8.33
N SER A 468 19.54 -7.08 -8.94
CA SER A 468 19.34 -5.77 -8.28
C SER A 468 17.87 -5.47 -7.99
N GLY A 469 16.95 -5.86 -8.87
CA GLY A 469 15.51 -5.69 -8.68
C GLY A 469 14.96 -6.51 -7.52
N PHE A 470 15.41 -7.76 -7.36
CA PHE A 470 15.02 -8.58 -6.20
C PHE A 470 15.62 -8.07 -4.89
N ILE A 471 16.89 -7.65 -4.87
CA ILE A 471 17.49 -7.06 -3.67
C ILE A 471 16.76 -5.77 -3.28
N PHE A 472 16.40 -4.94 -4.27
CA PHE A 472 15.56 -3.75 -4.06
C PHE A 472 14.21 -4.10 -3.41
N ALA A 473 13.54 -5.13 -3.90
CA ALA A 473 12.26 -5.58 -3.33
C ALA A 473 12.39 -6.08 -1.89
N VAL A 474 13.39 -6.93 -1.61
CA VAL A 474 13.68 -7.46 -0.27
C VAL A 474 14.00 -6.34 0.73
N ALA A 475 14.61 -5.25 0.27
CA ALA A 475 14.94 -4.10 1.10
C ALA A 475 13.71 -3.39 1.71
N HIS A 476 12.50 -3.64 1.19
CA HIS A 476 11.25 -3.08 1.70
C HIS A 476 10.64 -3.89 2.85
N LEU A 477 11.18 -5.09 3.15
CA LEU A 477 10.83 -5.90 4.32
C LEU A 477 9.35 -6.28 4.45
N SER A 478 8.61 -6.26 3.33
CA SER A 478 7.26 -6.81 3.24
C SER A 478 7.25 -7.98 2.26
N LEU A 479 6.97 -9.19 2.75
CA LEU A 479 7.06 -10.39 1.93
C LEU A 479 6.00 -10.42 0.82
N SER A 480 4.79 -9.91 1.12
CA SER A 480 3.73 -9.80 0.11
C SER A 480 4.07 -8.80 -0.99
N GLU A 481 4.92 -7.80 -0.73
CA GLU A 481 5.25 -6.77 -1.73
C GLU A 481 6.47 -7.15 -2.59
N VAL A 482 7.16 -8.27 -2.30
CA VAL A 482 8.40 -8.64 -3.00
C VAL A 482 8.20 -8.79 -4.50
N LEU A 483 7.17 -9.51 -4.97
CA LEU A 483 6.98 -9.73 -6.41
C LEU A 483 6.62 -8.44 -7.18
N PRO A 484 5.64 -7.63 -6.72
CA PRO A 484 5.36 -6.33 -7.33
C PRO A 484 6.56 -5.39 -7.35
N LEU A 485 7.28 -5.27 -6.23
CA LEU A 485 8.44 -4.37 -6.12
C LEU A 485 9.64 -4.88 -6.90
N ALA A 486 9.83 -6.19 -7.03
CA ALA A 486 10.88 -6.76 -7.89
C ALA A 486 10.60 -6.43 -9.36
N THR A 487 9.33 -6.46 -9.77
CA THR A 487 8.90 -6.09 -11.12
C THR A 487 9.21 -4.63 -11.41
N LEU A 488 8.81 -3.71 -10.52
CA LEU A 488 9.19 -2.30 -10.61
C LEU A 488 10.72 -2.14 -10.63
N GLY A 489 11.41 -2.88 -9.77
CA GLY A 489 12.84 -2.83 -9.63
C GLY A 489 13.61 -3.23 -10.89
N ILE A 490 13.10 -4.25 -11.60
CA ILE A 490 13.60 -4.68 -12.91
C ILE A 490 13.36 -3.61 -13.96
N ILE A 491 12.18 -2.99 -14.01
CA ILE A 491 11.86 -1.93 -14.98
C ILE A 491 12.78 -0.71 -14.78
N LEU A 492 13.00 -0.30 -13.53
CA LEU A 492 13.97 0.75 -13.18
C LEU A 492 15.39 0.39 -13.65
N GLY A 493 15.81 -0.86 -13.47
CA GLY A 493 17.09 -1.36 -13.97
C GLY A 493 17.19 -1.34 -15.50
N ILE A 494 16.13 -1.73 -16.21
CA ILE A 494 16.05 -1.61 -17.68
C ILE A 494 16.19 -0.14 -18.08
N VAL A 495 15.34 0.74 -17.54
CA VAL A 495 15.35 2.18 -17.85
C VAL A 495 16.73 2.80 -17.61
N TYR A 496 17.38 2.48 -16.48
CA TYR A 496 18.72 2.96 -16.20
C TYR A 496 19.77 2.45 -17.20
N THR A 497 19.79 1.14 -17.45
CA THR A 497 20.81 0.53 -18.33
C THR A 497 20.68 0.98 -19.77
N ARG A 498 19.45 1.18 -20.27
CA ARG A 498 19.20 1.68 -21.62
C ARG A 498 19.51 3.17 -21.75
N SER A 499 19.06 3.99 -20.81
CA SER A 499 19.24 5.45 -20.86
C SER A 499 20.64 5.93 -20.48
N ARG A 500 21.38 5.16 -19.66
CA ARG A 500 22.66 5.55 -19.05
C ARG A 500 22.61 6.92 -18.36
N ASN A 501 21.49 7.21 -17.71
CA ASN A 501 21.23 8.45 -16.98
C ASN A 501 20.39 8.16 -15.73
N LEU A 502 20.86 8.57 -14.54
CA LEU A 502 20.16 8.35 -13.28
C LEU A 502 18.86 9.14 -13.15
N LEU A 503 18.72 10.27 -13.86
CA LEU A 503 17.46 11.04 -13.84
C LEU A 503 16.27 10.23 -14.34
N ALA A 504 16.48 9.29 -15.27
CA ALA A 504 15.39 8.48 -15.83
C ALA A 504 14.74 7.53 -14.79
N PRO A 505 15.48 6.64 -14.11
CA PRO A 505 14.89 5.80 -13.07
C PRO A 505 14.45 6.60 -11.84
N ILE A 506 15.13 7.69 -11.46
CA ILE A 506 14.68 8.58 -10.36
C ILE A 506 13.30 9.12 -10.68
N PHE A 507 13.11 9.66 -11.89
CA PHE A 507 11.83 10.21 -12.31
C PHE A 507 10.72 9.15 -12.38
N LEU A 508 11.02 7.96 -12.92
CA LEU A 508 10.07 6.84 -12.94
C LEU A 508 9.64 6.45 -11.53
N HIS A 509 10.61 6.25 -10.63
CA HIS A 509 10.35 5.85 -9.26
C HIS A 509 9.55 6.94 -8.51
N SER A 510 9.92 8.20 -8.67
CA SER A 510 9.14 9.34 -8.16
C SER A 510 7.70 9.36 -8.68
N LEU A 511 7.47 9.10 -9.98
CA LEU A 511 6.12 9.00 -10.55
C LEU A 511 5.33 7.84 -9.96
N TRP A 512 5.96 6.68 -9.79
CA TRP A 512 5.32 5.51 -9.18
C TRP A 512 4.85 5.79 -7.75
N ASN A 513 5.75 6.33 -6.91
CA ASN A 513 5.43 6.66 -5.53
C ASN A 513 4.40 7.79 -5.43
N SER A 514 4.52 8.80 -6.30
CA SER A 514 3.55 9.91 -6.35
C SER A 514 2.16 9.45 -6.76
N GLY A 515 2.05 8.59 -7.78
CA GLY A 515 0.77 8.06 -8.25
C GLY A 515 0.08 7.23 -7.18
N THR A 516 0.84 6.37 -6.50
CA THR A 516 0.33 5.55 -5.38
C THR A 516 -0.17 6.44 -4.24
N LEU A 517 0.62 7.42 -3.80
CA LEU A 517 0.22 8.34 -2.72
C LEU A 517 -0.92 9.27 -3.10
N LEU A 518 -0.97 9.75 -4.34
CA LEU A 518 -2.06 10.60 -4.81
C LEU A 518 -3.38 9.81 -4.83
N SER A 519 -3.36 8.57 -5.33
CA SER A 519 -4.54 7.68 -5.29
C SER A 519 -5.04 7.52 -3.86
N LEU A 520 -4.13 7.25 -2.91
CA LEU A 520 -4.44 7.16 -1.49
C LEU A 520 -5.03 8.45 -0.91
N PHE A 521 -4.44 9.62 -1.22
CA PHE A 521 -4.95 10.92 -0.76
C PHE A 521 -6.36 11.19 -1.27
N VAL A 522 -6.62 10.91 -2.54
CA VAL A 522 -7.93 11.16 -3.17
C VAL A 522 -8.98 10.20 -2.60
N LEU A 523 -8.61 8.94 -2.31
CA LEU A 523 -9.47 7.96 -1.63
C LEU A 523 -9.76 8.35 -0.17
N GLY A 524 -8.75 8.82 0.58
CA GLY A 524 -8.90 9.20 1.99
C GLY A 524 -9.72 10.48 2.22
N ASN A 525 -9.76 11.40 1.25
CA ASN A 525 -10.54 12.65 1.30
C ASN A 525 -12.05 12.45 1.03
N GLY A 526 -12.58 11.23 1.12
CA GLY A 526 -14.00 10.91 0.88
C GLY A 526 -14.68 10.12 2.01
N ILE A 527 -14.02 10.04 3.17
CA ILE A 527 -14.53 9.42 4.40
C ILE A 527 -15.16 10.53 5.25
#